data_AF-A0A0F9PT55-F1
#
_entry.id   AF-A0A0F9PT55-F1
#
_cell.length_a   1.000
_cell.length_b   1.000
_cell.length_c   1.000
_cell.angle_alpha   90.00
_cell.angle_beta   90.00
_cell.angle_gamma   90.00
#
_symmetry.space_group_name_H-M   'P 1'
#
loop_
_entity.id
_entity.type
_entity.pdbx_description
1 polymer ?
#
loop_
_entity_poly.entity_id
_entity_poly.type
_entity_poly.pdbx_seq_one_letter_code
_entity_poly.pdbx_strand_id
1 'polypeptide(L)'
;MTISTREICAWLLLMALVGCNQQPAESSTLTVASHQRDVTVHVAFGSDSAVTGWPVCKATAPLNCTFPLVKHEAAHLPLNGRYLNATLAFNAAPGCGATKAELNLNNPKWYDIVDVSLVDGFNLGVGAVVVESGKSTTLGPALRETGNAAAFGVFPYGCDICVARQKPPCGIPKGDAGCKTGTQYNPDVPCQFQGLTKGGATAVTVTVY
;
A
#
# COMPACT_ATOMS: atom_id res chain seq x y z
N MET A 1 -2.03 3.80 84.90
CA MET A 1 -1.34 3.95 83.60
C MET A 1 -2.42 3.92 82.53
N THR A 2 -2.60 5.04 81.84
CA THR A 2 -3.75 5.42 81.00
C THR A 2 -3.27 5.65 79.58
N ILE A 3 -3.86 4.99 78.57
CA ILE A 3 -3.93 5.37 77.13
C ILE A 3 -5.16 4.61 76.58
N SER A 4 -6.34 5.17 76.30
CA SER A 4 -6.81 6.21 75.36
C SER A 4 -6.85 5.79 73.89
N THR A 5 -8.08 5.77 73.35
CA THR A 5 -8.50 5.53 71.96
C THR A 5 -8.11 6.66 71.02
N ARG A 6 -7.72 6.36 69.76
CA ARG A 6 -8.14 7.07 68.52
C ARG A 6 -7.42 6.56 67.25
N GLU A 7 -8.18 6.68 66.14
CA GLU A 7 -7.72 6.84 64.75
C GLU A 7 -7.49 5.58 63.89
N ILE A 8 -8.62 4.99 63.50
CA ILE A 8 -8.82 4.39 62.17
C ILE A 8 -9.03 5.55 61.19
N CYS A 9 -8.00 5.91 60.43
CA CYS A 9 -8.18 6.62 59.16
C CYS A 9 -6.92 6.51 58.29
N ALA A 10 -7.17 6.37 56.99
CA ALA A 10 -6.24 6.64 55.89
C ALA A 10 -5.08 5.65 55.66
N TRP A 11 -5.34 4.64 54.82
CA TRP A 11 -4.46 4.25 53.69
C TRP A 11 -5.38 3.71 52.58
N LEU A 12 -6.09 4.59 51.88
CA LEU A 12 -5.84 5.00 50.49
C LEU A 12 -5.31 3.88 49.57
N LEU A 13 -6.24 3.33 48.79
CA LEU A 13 -6.17 3.15 47.34
C LEU A 13 -4.75 2.99 46.77
N LEU A 14 -4.29 1.75 46.69
CA LEU A 14 -3.30 1.36 45.71
C LEU A 14 -4.01 1.26 44.34
N MET A 15 -4.25 2.41 43.71
CA MET A 15 -4.65 2.44 42.31
C MET A 15 -3.53 1.81 41.50
N ALA A 16 -3.82 0.65 40.94
CA ALA A 16 -3.04 0.04 39.89
C ALA A 16 -2.94 1.03 38.72
N LEU A 17 -1.83 1.77 38.66
CA LEU A 17 -1.31 2.33 37.43
C LEU A 17 -0.83 1.15 36.58
N VAL A 18 -1.79 0.40 36.04
CA VAL A 18 -1.58 -0.26 34.75
C VAL A 18 -1.43 0.90 33.79
N GLY A 19 -0.18 1.35 33.61
CA GLY A 19 0.16 2.15 32.46
C GLY A 19 -0.38 1.39 31.27
N CYS A 20 -1.36 1.98 30.58
CA CYS A 20 -1.63 1.60 29.21
C CYS A 20 -0.29 1.77 28.51
N ASN A 21 0.43 0.65 28.35
CA ASN A 21 1.51 0.55 27.39
C ASN A 21 0.81 0.86 26.08
N GLN A 22 0.88 2.12 25.64
CA GLN A 22 0.46 2.48 24.31
C GLN A 22 1.44 1.76 23.42
N GLN A 23 1.02 0.58 22.95
CA GLN A 23 1.69 -0.13 21.89
C GLN A 23 1.88 0.91 20.79
N PRO A 24 3.13 1.25 20.41
CA PRO A 24 3.35 2.25 19.40
C PRO A 24 2.52 1.86 18.18
N ALA A 25 1.77 2.82 17.63
CA ALA A 25 0.93 2.60 16.47
C ALA A 25 1.74 1.79 15.45
N GLU A 26 1.24 0.60 15.08
CA GLU A 26 1.96 -0.31 14.21
C GLU A 26 2.28 0.43 12.91
N SER A 27 3.56 0.63 12.60
CA SER A 27 3.94 1.29 11.37
C SER A 27 3.74 0.37 10.19
N SER A 28 3.31 0.94 9.07
CA SER A 28 3.16 0.19 7.83
C SER A 28 4.49 -0.39 7.36
N THR A 29 4.43 -1.54 6.70
CA THR A 29 5.59 -2.24 6.12
C THR A 29 5.34 -2.57 4.66
N LEU A 30 6.42 -2.64 3.88
CA LEU A 30 6.38 -3.01 2.48
C LEU A 30 7.33 -4.17 2.22
N THR A 31 6.81 -5.20 1.55
CA THR A 31 7.58 -6.30 0.98
C THR A 31 7.28 -6.40 -0.52
N VAL A 32 8.31 -6.61 -1.33
CA VAL A 32 8.17 -6.86 -2.77
C VAL A 32 8.72 -8.24 -3.07
N ALA A 33 7.90 -9.11 -3.64
CA ALA A 33 8.23 -10.51 -3.90
C ALA A 33 8.11 -10.84 -5.40
N SER A 34 8.96 -11.76 -5.86
CA SER A 34 8.84 -12.33 -7.18
C SER A 34 8.39 -13.79 -7.11
N HIS A 35 7.37 -14.15 -7.88
CA HIS A 35 6.86 -15.50 -7.90
C HIS A 35 7.64 -16.42 -8.84
N GLN A 36 7.74 -16.13 -10.15
CA GLN A 36 8.23 -17.13 -11.13
C GLN A 36 9.48 -16.72 -11.93
N ARG A 37 9.95 -15.48 -11.80
CA ARG A 37 10.99 -14.95 -12.70
C ARG A 37 11.91 -13.94 -12.02
N ASP A 38 13.12 -13.80 -12.52
CA ASP A 38 13.97 -12.68 -12.12
C ASP A 38 13.37 -11.40 -12.71
N VAL A 39 13.32 -10.34 -11.90
CA VAL A 39 12.82 -9.04 -12.32
C VAL A 39 13.77 -7.92 -11.89
N THR A 40 13.76 -6.84 -12.63
CA THR A 40 14.22 -5.54 -12.12
C THR A 40 13.00 -4.79 -11.61
N VAL A 41 12.99 -4.47 -10.31
CA VAL A 41 11.97 -3.60 -9.73
C VAL A 41 12.38 -2.16 -10.00
N HIS A 42 11.46 -1.38 -10.55
CA HIS A 42 11.58 0.06 -10.74
C HIS A 42 10.68 0.77 -9.74
N VAL A 43 11.24 1.75 -9.04
CA VAL A 43 10.52 2.53 -8.03
C VAL A 43 10.57 3.99 -8.43
N ALA A 44 9.41 4.62 -8.55
CA ALA A 44 9.25 6.06 -8.66
C ALA A 44 8.61 6.58 -7.37
N PHE A 45 9.30 7.47 -6.66
CA PHE A 45 8.78 8.10 -5.44
C PHE A 45 8.02 9.39 -5.78
N GLY A 46 6.89 9.60 -5.13
CA GLY A 46 6.21 10.88 -5.14
C GLY A 46 7.08 11.96 -4.50
N SER A 47 6.92 13.21 -4.94
CA SER A 47 7.70 14.35 -4.44
C SER A 47 7.49 14.65 -2.95
N ASP A 48 6.37 14.19 -2.40
CA ASP A 48 6.00 14.31 -0.99
C ASP A 48 6.39 13.09 -0.15
N SER A 49 6.98 12.05 -0.77
CA SER A 49 7.42 10.86 -0.06
C SER A 49 8.57 11.20 0.89
N ALA A 50 8.46 10.77 2.15
CA ALA A 50 9.54 10.88 3.11
C ALA A 50 10.58 9.75 2.91
N VAL A 51 10.17 8.62 2.35
CA VAL A 51 11.09 7.55 1.91
C VAL A 51 11.46 7.78 0.43
N THR A 52 12.75 7.88 0.13
CA THR A 52 13.25 8.14 -1.24
C THR A 52 14.29 7.14 -1.73
N GLY A 53 14.45 6.03 -1.01
CA GLY A 53 15.37 4.96 -1.36
C GLY A 53 15.54 3.95 -0.23
N TRP A 54 16.13 2.80 -0.58
CA TRP A 54 16.49 1.73 0.35
C TRP A 54 17.90 1.24 0.03
N PRO A 55 18.60 0.55 0.97
CA PRO A 55 19.94 0.03 0.72
C PRO A 55 20.04 -0.92 -0.48
N VAL A 56 18.97 -1.68 -0.77
CA VAL A 56 18.89 -2.55 -1.95
C VAL A 56 18.78 -1.77 -3.27
N CYS A 57 18.39 -0.50 -3.21
CA CYS A 57 18.04 0.30 -4.37
C CYS A 57 19.23 1.11 -4.90
N LYS A 58 19.47 0.99 -6.21
CA LYS A 58 20.40 1.85 -6.96
C LYS A 58 19.62 3.02 -7.57
N ALA A 59 19.97 4.24 -7.19
CA ALA A 59 19.37 5.45 -7.77
C ALA A 59 19.61 5.53 -9.28
N THR A 60 18.57 5.89 -10.04
CA THR A 60 18.63 6.05 -11.51
C THR A 60 18.35 7.49 -11.94
N ALA A 61 17.59 8.24 -11.15
CA ALA A 61 17.30 9.66 -11.30
C ALA A 61 16.83 10.22 -9.94
N PRO A 62 16.64 11.54 -9.78
CA PRO A 62 15.98 12.08 -8.59
C PRO A 62 14.64 11.37 -8.34
N LEU A 63 14.41 10.92 -7.11
CA LEU A 63 13.18 10.19 -6.72
C LEU A 63 12.93 8.90 -7.51
N ASN A 64 13.96 8.29 -8.10
CA ASN A 64 13.82 7.03 -8.82
C ASN A 64 14.96 6.09 -8.46
N CYS A 65 14.64 4.82 -8.29
CA CYS A 65 15.66 3.79 -8.08
C CYS A 65 15.22 2.44 -8.65
N THR A 66 16.18 1.54 -8.77
CA THR A 66 15.97 0.17 -9.25
C THR A 66 16.71 -0.83 -8.39
N PHE A 67 16.20 -2.06 -8.32
CA PHE A 67 16.92 -3.18 -7.72
C PHE A 67 16.53 -4.49 -8.39
N PRO A 68 17.45 -5.46 -8.50
CA PRO A 68 17.11 -6.80 -8.96
C PRO A 68 16.37 -7.56 -7.86
N LEU A 69 15.43 -8.40 -8.25
CA LEU A 69 14.76 -9.35 -7.39
C LEU A 69 14.76 -10.71 -8.08
N VAL A 70 15.39 -11.70 -7.44
CA VAL A 70 15.50 -13.05 -7.97
C VAL A 70 14.15 -13.77 -7.82
N LYS A 71 13.85 -14.72 -8.71
CA LYS A 71 12.67 -15.58 -8.59
C LYS A 71 12.57 -16.20 -7.19
N HIS A 72 11.35 -16.28 -6.66
CA HIS A 72 11.03 -16.80 -5.32
C HIS A 72 11.64 -16.01 -4.14
N GLU A 73 12.31 -14.89 -4.39
CA GLU A 73 12.80 -14.02 -3.33
C GLU A 73 11.84 -12.86 -3.02
N ALA A 74 12.06 -12.27 -1.86
CA ALA A 74 11.37 -11.07 -1.41
C ALA A 74 12.37 -10.06 -0.85
N ALA A 75 12.15 -8.78 -1.17
CA ALA A 75 12.85 -7.65 -0.58
C ALA A 75 11.95 -6.97 0.46
N HIS A 76 12.44 -6.86 1.69
CA HIS A 76 11.79 -6.07 2.74
C HIS A 76 12.26 -4.63 2.67
N LEU A 77 11.32 -3.70 2.53
CA LEU A 77 11.56 -2.29 2.27
C LEU A 77 11.11 -1.47 3.51
N PRO A 78 12.02 -1.17 4.45
CA PRO A 78 11.65 -0.54 5.71
C PRO A 78 11.13 0.89 5.49
N LEU A 79 10.03 1.23 6.18
CA LEU A 79 9.45 2.57 6.17
C LEU A 79 9.79 3.37 7.44
N ASN A 80 10.06 2.69 8.57
CA ASN A 80 10.40 3.31 9.85
C ASN A 80 9.42 4.41 10.28
N GLY A 81 8.11 4.19 10.12
CA GLY A 81 7.07 5.19 10.43
C GLY A 81 6.97 6.35 9.44
N ARG A 82 7.80 6.40 8.40
CA ARG A 82 7.83 7.50 7.44
C ARG A 82 6.81 7.26 6.32
N TYR A 83 6.24 8.36 5.86
CA TYR A 83 5.32 8.36 4.73
C TYR A 83 6.04 7.90 3.46
N LEU A 84 5.45 6.90 2.80
CA LEU A 84 5.82 6.44 1.47
C LEU A 84 4.72 6.87 0.50
N ASN A 85 5.10 7.59 -0.54
CA ASN A 85 4.33 7.72 -1.77
C ASN A 85 5.17 7.13 -2.89
N ALA A 86 4.79 5.99 -3.44
CA ALA A 86 5.60 5.30 -4.45
C ALA A 86 4.76 4.50 -5.44
N THR A 87 5.30 4.40 -6.65
CA THR A 87 4.84 3.53 -7.72
C THR A 87 5.92 2.49 -8.00
N LEU A 88 5.55 1.21 -7.96
CA LEU A 88 6.40 0.10 -8.35
C LEU A 88 6.01 -0.39 -9.75
N ALA A 89 7.01 -0.67 -10.58
CA ALA A 89 6.85 -1.35 -11.86
C ALA A 89 7.97 -2.39 -12.03
N PHE A 90 7.81 -3.32 -12.96
CA PHE A 90 8.69 -4.49 -13.09
C PHE A 90 9.18 -4.64 -14.52
N ASN A 91 10.51 -4.80 -14.70
CA ASN A 91 11.22 -4.87 -15.98
C ASN A 91 11.07 -3.65 -16.93
N ALA A 92 10.31 -2.65 -16.51
CA ALA A 92 10.20 -1.35 -17.14
C ALA A 92 9.95 -0.29 -16.06
N ALA A 93 10.41 0.93 -16.30
CA ALA A 93 10.07 2.06 -15.44
C ALA A 93 8.55 2.36 -15.51
N PRO A 94 7.95 2.94 -14.45
CA PRO A 94 6.56 3.37 -14.50
C PRO A 94 6.29 4.28 -15.71
N GLY A 95 5.25 3.96 -16.46
CA GLY A 95 4.89 4.66 -17.70
C GLY A 95 4.05 3.77 -18.63
N CYS A 96 3.88 4.22 -19.87
CA CYS A 96 3.05 3.50 -20.84
C CYS A 96 3.55 2.08 -21.09
N GLY A 97 2.63 1.12 -21.01
CA GLY A 97 2.89 -0.31 -21.17
C GLY A 97 3.28 -1.04 -19.88
N ALA A 98 3.39 -0.37 -18.73
CA ALA A 98 3.77 -1.01 -17.48
C ALA A 98 2.57 -1.26 -16.55
N THR A 99 2.46 -2.48 -16.02
CA THR A 99 1.62 -2.75 -14.84
C THR A 99 2.26 -2.12 -13.62
N LYS A 100 1.48 -1.42 -12.79
CA LYS A 100 1.99 -0.73 -11.60
C LYS A 100 1.36 -1.26 -10.31
N ALA A 101 2.09 -1.16 -9.20
CA ALA A 101 1.51 -1.13 -7.87
C ALA A 101 1.71 0.28 -7.28
N GLU A 102 0.64 0.95 -6.87
CA GLU A 102 0.65 2.33 -6.39
C GLU A 102 0.40 2.31 -4.87
N LEU A 103 1.26 3.00 -4.11
CA LEU A 103 1.39 2.86 -2.66
C LEU A 103 1.44 4.23 -1.99
N ASN A 104 0.49 4.50 -1.10
CA ASN A 104 0.56 5.56 -0.11
C ASN A 104 0.51 4.94 1.28
N LEU A 105 1.66 4.76 1.94
CA LEU A 105 1.76 4.08 3.24
C LEU A 105 2.27 5.03 4.31
N ASN A 106 1.77 4.88 5.53
CA ASN A 106 1.96 5.83 6.64
C ASN A 106 1.52 7.26 6.28
N ASN A 107 0.38 7.42 5.59
CA ASN A 107 -0.07 8.74 5.14
C ASN A 107 -0.41 9.64 6.35
N PRO A 108 0.31 10.76 6.60
CA PRO A 108 0.10 11.56 7.81
C PRO A 108 -1.21 12.36 7.79
N LYS A 109 -1.82 12.52 6.61
CA LYS A 109 -3.04 13.30 6.40
C LYS A 109 -4.24 12.43 6.06
N TRP A 110 -4.03 11.15 5.79
CA TRP A 110 -5.05 10.24 5.27
C TRP A 110 -4.83 8.79 5.76
N TYR A 111 -5.59 7.86 5.20
CA TYR A 111 -5.40 6.42 5.36
C TYR A 111 -4.35 5.91 4.37
N ASP A 112 -3.84 4.70 4.61
CA ASP A 112 -3.04 4.01 3.61
C ASP A 112 -3.90 3.67 2.39
N ILE A 113 -3.36 3.91 1.20
CA ILE A 113 -3.99 3.57 -0.08
C ILE A 113 -3.06 2.63 -0.85
N VAL A 114 -3.62 1.55 -1.38
CA VAL A 114 -2.90 0.59 -2.21
C VAL A 114 -3.77 0.17 -3.38
N ASP A 115 -3.19 0.12 -4.57
CA ASP A 115 -3.83 -0.46 -5.75
C ASP A 115 -2.83 -1.08 -6.71
N VAL A 116 -3.36 -1.91 -7.62
CA VAL A 116 -2.68 -2.39 -8.81
C VAL A 116 -3.30 -1.68 -10.01
N SER A 117 -2.48 -1.10 -10.87
CA SER A 117 -2.94 -0.16 -11.89
C SER A 117 -2.48 -0.60 -13.27
N LEU A 118 -3.47 -0.81 -14.15
CA LEU A 118 -3.30 -1.04 -15.58
C LEU A 118 -3.61 0.23 -16.40
N VAL A 119 -3.80 1.36 -15.73
CA VAL A 119 -4.19 2.62 -16.37
C VAL A 119 -3.24 3.00 -17.50
N ASP A 120 -1.93 2.82 -17.27
CA ASP A 120 -0.88 3.11 -18.24
C ASP A 120 -0.54 1.94 -19.16
N GLY A 121 -1.01 0.73 -18.86
CA GLY A 121 -0.76 -0.46 -19.68
C GLY A 121 -0.53 -1.73 -18.87
N PHE A 122 -0.03 -2.76 -19.54
CA PHE A 122 0.25 -4.07 -18.96
C PHE A 122 1.53 -4.65 -19.56
N ASN A 123 2.39 -5.22 -18.69
CA ASN A 123 3.55 -6.01 -19.11
C ASN A 123 3.70 -7.31 -18.33
N LEU A 124 3.47 -7.28 -17.02
CA LEU A 124 3.61 -8.42 -16.12
C LEU A 124 2.42 -8.52 -15.17
N GLY A 125 2.19 -9.74 -14.67
CA GLY A 125 1.17 -9.97 -13.66
C GLY A 125 1.60 -9.33 -12.33
N VAL A 126 0.73 -8.54 -11.71
CA VAL A 126 0.99 -7.94 -10.39
C VAL A 126 -0.23 -8.09 -9.49
N GLY A 127 0.01 -8.40 -8.21
CA GLY A 127 -1.00 -8.44 -7.16
C GLY A 127 -0.44 -7.90 -5.86
N ALA A 128 -1.31 -7.62 -4.90
CA ALA A 128 -0.91 -7.25 -3.55
C ALA A 128 -1.75 -7.95 -2.49
N VAL A 129 -1.14 -8.22 -1.34
CA VAL A 129 -1.83 -8.61 -0.12
C VAL A 129 -1.58 -7.54 0.92
N VAL A 130 -2.66 -7.02 1.50
CA VAL A 130 -2.62 -6.04 2.58
C VAL A 130 -3.16 -6.71 3.84
N VAL A 131 -2.40 -6.60 4.93
CA VAL A 131 -2.81 -7.05 6.25
C VAL A 131 -2.94 -5.83 7.15
N GLU A 132 -4.11 -5.64 7.75
CA GLU A 132 -4.39 -4.59 8.72
C GLU A 132 -5.25 -5.17 9.86
N SER A 133 -4.85 -4.93 11.11
CA SER A 133 -5.58 -5.45 12.29
C SER A 133 -5.83 -6.98 12.22
N GLY A 134 -4.86 -7.74 11.70
CA GLY A 134 -4.95 -9.19 11.54
C GLY A 134 -5.83 -9.68 10.39
N LYS A 135 -6.49 -8.78 9.62
CA LYS A 135 -7.29 -9.14 8.45
C LYS A 135 -6.46 -9.00 7.17
N SER A 136 -6.43 -10.07 6.37
CA SER A 136 -5.82 -10.06 5.05
C SER A 136 -6.83 -9.69 3.96
N THR A 137 -6.42 -8.81 3.04
CA THR A 137 -7.18 -8.39 1.85
C THR A 137 -6.29 -8.55 0.62
N THR A 138 -6.80 -9.24 -0.41
CA THR A 138 -6.09 -9.45 -1.68
C THR A 138 -6.55 -8.44 -2.72
N LEU A 139 -5.60 -7.82 -3.42
CA LEU A 139 -5.81 -6.90 -4.52
C LEU A 139 -5.28 -7.56 -5.81
N GLY A 140 -6.13 -7.68 -6.83
CA GLY A 140 -5.82 -8.45 -8.04
C GLY A 140 -5.70 -9.96 -7.77
N PRO A 141 -4.76 -10.67 -8.41
CA PRO A 141 -3.74 -10.13 -9.32
C PRO A 141 -4.32 -9.74 -10.68
N ALA A 142 -3.72 -8.72 -11.30
CA ALA A 142 -3.96 -8.38 -12.70
C ALA A 142 -3.04 -9.24 -13.57
N LEU A 143 -3.52 -10.38 -14.09
CA LEU A 143 -2.69 -11.36 -14.83
C LEU A 143 -2.68 -11.16 -16.36
N ARG A 144 -3.46 -10.20 -16.85
CA ARG A 144 -3.63 -9.88 -18.27
C ARG A 144 -4.07 -8.43 -18.39
N GLU A 145 -3.92 -7.85 -19.58
CA GLU A 145 -4.30 -6.47 -19.85
C GLU A 145 -5.81 -6.19 -19.66
N THR A 146 -6.67 -7.12 -20.07
CA THR A 146 -8.13 -6.95 -20.06
C THR A 146 -8.85 -7.93 -19.15
N GLY A 147 -10.11 -7.65 -18.82
CA GLY A 147 -10.96 -8.56 -18.02
C GLY A 147 -10.68 -8.52 -16.51
N ASN A 148 -10.17 -7.39 -15.99
CA ASN A 148 -9.86 -7.19 -14.58
C ASN A 148 -10.94 -6.38 -13.82
N ALA A 149 -12.06 -6.04 -14.46
CA ALA A 149 -13.10 -5.19 -13.86
C ALA A 149 -13.67 -5.77 -12.54
N ALA A 150 -13.73 -7.10 -12.42
CA ALA A 150 -14.21 -7.78 -11.21
C ALA A 150 -13.15 -7.90 -10.09
N ALA A 151 -11.88 -7.58 -10.34
CA ALA A 151 -10.82 -7.75 -9.34
C ALA A 151 -10.76 -6.55 -8.38
N PHE A 152 -10.92 -6.79 -7.08
CA PHE A 152 -10.77 -5.74 -6.06
C PHE A 152 -9.36 -5.16 -6.07
N GLY A 153 -9.23 -3.86 -5.84
CA GLY A 153 -7.93 -3.19 -5.74
C GLY A 153 -7.19 -3.10 -7.07
N VAL A 154 -7.89 -3.25 -8.20
CA VAL A 154 -7.32 -3.10 -9.54
C VAL A 154 -8.01 -1.98 -10.30
N PHE A 155 -7.24 -1.02 -10.81
CA PHE A 155 -7.66 -0.12 -11.89
C PHE A 155 -7.51 -0.81 -13.25
N PRO A 156 -8.60 -1.06 -14.00
CA PRO A 156 -8.51 -1.73 -15.29
C PRO A 156 -7.82 -0.88 -16.37
N TYR A 157 -7.49 -1.52 -17.50
CA TYR A 157 -6.74 -0.89 -18.57
C TYR A 157 -7.36 0.42 -19.08
N GLY A 158 -6.56 1.49 -18.98
CA GLY A 158 -6.94 2.84 -19.37
C GLY A 158 -7.97 3.52 -18.46
N CYS A 159 -8.43 2.89 -17.38
CA CYS A 159 -9.45 3.48 -16.51
C CYS A 159 -8.81 4.40 -15.48
N ASP A 160 -8.52 5.65 -15.88
CA ASP A 160 -7.90 6.67 -15.02
C ASP A 160 -8.83 7.17 -13.91
N ILE A 161 -10.11 6.82 -14.00
CA ILE A 161 -11.02 6.76 -12.87
C ILE A 161 -11.62 5.35 -12.82
N CYS A 162 -12.13 4.92 -11.67
CA CYS A 162 -12.46 3.52 -11.42
C CYS A 162 -13.52 2.96 -12.39
N VAL A 163 -14.45 3.81 -12.80
CA VAL A 163 -15.58 3.43 -13.66
C VAL A 163 -15.48 3.94 -15.10
N ALA A 164 -14.44 4.70 -15.45
CA ALA A 164 -14.31 5.27 -16.79
C ALA A 164 -12.87 5.67 -17.15
N ARG A 165 -12.69 5.92 -18.44
CA ARG A 165 -11.54 6.56 -19.07
C ARG A 165 -11.88 8.03 -19.28
N GLN A 166 -11.65 8.87 -18.27
CA GLN A 166 -12.00 10.28 -18.30
C GLN A 166 -10.97 11.11 -19.07
N LYS A 167 -9.70 10.91 -18.76
CA LYS A 167 -8.54 11.47 -19.45
C LYS A 167 -7.41 10.42 -19.39
N PRO A 168 -7.63 9.26 -20.02
CA PRO A 168 -6.69 8.18 -19.90
C PRO A 168 -5.34 8.57 -20.54
N PRO A 169 -4.23 8.07 -19.99
CA PRO A 169 -2.90 8.31 -20.53
C PRO A 169 -2.66 7.45 -21.78
N CYS A 170 -1.44 7.55 -22.33
CA CYS A 170 -0.93 6.64 -23.36
C CYS A 170 -1.74 6.60 -24.68
N GLY A 171 -2.47 7.67 -24.99
CA GLY A 171 -3.25 7.77 -26.23
C GLY A 171 -4.53 6.91 -26.25
N ILE A 172 -4.92 6.35 -25.10
CA ILE A 172 -6.12 5.53 -24.97
C ILE A 172 -7.36 6.43 -25.19
N PRO A 173 -8.40 5.98 -25.92
CA PRO A 173 -9.60 6.77 -26.10
C PRO A 173 -10.45 6.82 -24.82
N LYS A 174 -11.14 7.95 -24.63
CA LYS A 174 -12.17 8.10 -23.58
C LYS A 174 -13.30 7.09 -23.77
N GLY A 175 -13.96 6.72 -22.69
CA GLY A 175 -15.07 5.76 -22.67
C GLY A 175 -15.16 5.06 -21.33
N ASP A 176 -15.92 3.98 -21.23
CA ASP A 176 -16.12 3.18 -20.01
C ASP A 176 -15.88 1.68 -20.25
N ALA A 177 -15.67 1.28 -21.50
CA ALA A 177 -15.49 -0.10 -21.90
C ALA A 177 -14.32 -0.77 -21.15
N GLY A 178 -14.64 -1.81 -20.38
CA GLY A 178 -13.67 -2.57 -19.59
C GLY A 178 -13.34 -1.97 -18.22
N CYS A 179 -13.87 -0.78 -17.90
CA CYS A 179 -13.83 -0.22 -16.55
C CYS A 179 -14.88 -0.86 -15.65
N LYS A 180 -14.87 -0.48 -14.37
CA LYS A 180 -15.83 -1.00 -13.40
C LYS A 180 -17.19 -0.33 -13.56
N THR A 181 -18.23 -0.98 -13.05
CA THR A 181 -19.59 -0.44 -12.98
C THR A 181 -19.83 0.33 -11.68
N GLY A 182 -20.95 1.07 -11.61
CA GLY A 182 -21.30 1.92 -10.48
C GLY A 182 -20.91 3.38 -10.70
N THR A 183 -20.39 4.04 -9.67
CA THR A 183 -19.93 5.45 -9.74
C THR A 183 -18.50 5.59 -9.26
N GLN A 184 -17.82 6.67 -9.61
CA GLN A 184 -16.41 6.88 -9.20
C GLN A 184 -16.19 6.79 -7.67
N TYR A 185 -17.16 7.26 -6.89
CA TYR A 185 -17.07 7.28 -5.43
C TYR A 185 -17.79 6.09 -4.76
N ASN A 186 -18.46 5.27 -5.55
CA ASN A 186 -19.12 4.05 -5.11
C ASN A 186 -19.19 3.06 -6.29
N PRO A 187 -18.05 2.47 -6.69
CA PRO A 187 -18.01 1.44 -7.72
C PRO A 187 -18.49 0.11 -7.14
N ASP A 188 -19.05 -0.76 -7.98
CA ASP A 188 -19.55 -2.06 -7.52
C ASP A 188 -18.41 -2.95 -6.96
N VAL A 189 -17.20 -2.77 -7.50
CA VAL A 189 -15.96 -3.34 -6.96
C VAL A 189 -14.95 -2.19 -6.82
N PRO A 190 -14.40 -1.89 -5.64
CA PRO A 190 -13.39 -0.83 -5.53
C PRO A 190 -12.10 -1.12 -6.31
N CYS A 191 -11.52 -0.06 -6.88
CA CYS A 191 -10.23 -0.11 -7.59
C CYS A 191 -9.02 0.01 -6.68
N GLN A 192 -9.22 0.38 -5.42
CA GLN A 192 -8.15 0.56 -4.45
C GLN A 192 -8.57 0.03 -3.07
N PHE A 193 -7.59 -0.40 -2.30
CA PHE A 193 -7.73 -0.57 -0.87
C PHE A 193 -7.57 0.78 -0.16
N GLN A 194 -8.36 0.98 0.89
CA GLN A 194 -8.18 2.08 1.83
C GLN A 194 -8.12 1.50 3.24
N GLY A 195 -7.07 1.84 3.98
CA GLY A 195 -6.87 1.42 5.36
C GLY A 195 -7.91 1.99 6.32
N LEU A 196 -7.94 1.42 7.53
CA LEU A 196 -8.82 1.80 8.63
C LEU A 196 -8.17 2.84 9.54
N THR A 197 -6.84 2.93 9.56
CA THR A 197 -6.10 3.83 10.44
C THR A 197 -5.43 4.97 9.67
N LYS A 198 -5.71 6.22 10.08
CA LYS A 198 -4.97 7.39 9.57
C LYS A 198 -3.55 7.37 10.10
N GLY A 199 -2.56 7.72 9.26
CA GLY A 199 -1.15 7.57 9.63
C GLY A 199 -0.59 6.17 9.37
N GLY A 200 -1.43 5.24 8.90
CA GLY A 200 -1.06 3.90 8.47
C GLY A 200 -0.95 2.87 9.59
N ALA A 201 -1.18 1.62 9.22
CA ALA A 201 -1.07 0.44 10.08
C ALA A 201 -1.01 -0.87 9.26
N THR A 202 -0.56 -0.78 8.00
CA THR A 202 -0.71 -1.87 7.03
C THR A 202 0.58 -2.60 6.73
N ALA A 203 0.55 -3.93 6.73
CA ALA A 203 1.61 -4.73 6.13
C ALA A 203 1.24 -5.08 4.69
N VAL A 204 2.02 -4.59 3.73
CA VAL A 204 1.76 -4.75 2.30
C VAL A 204 2.80 -5.66 1.67
N THR A 205 2.36 -6.70 0.97
CA THR A 205 3.21 -7.54 0.12
C THR A 205 2.76 -7.40 -1.33
N VAL A 206 3.60 -6.79 -2.17
CA VAL A 206 3.40 -6.75 -3.63
C VAL A 206 4.09 -7.95 -4.26
N THR A 207 3.38 -8.69 -5.11
CA THR A 207 3.92 -9.88 -5.81
C THR A 207 3.83 -9.70 -7.31
N VAL A 208 4.93 -9.99 -8.01
CA VAL A 208 4.98 -10.07 -9.48
C VAL A 208 4.99 -11.53 -9.95
N TYR A 209 4.28 -11.82 -11.04
CA TYR A 209 4.05 -13.16 -11.62
C TYR A 209 4.70 -13.31 -13.01
#